data_AF-A0A6F8V4I1-F1
#
_entry.id   AF-A0A6F8V4I1-F1
#
_cell.length_a   1.000
_cell.length_b   1.000
_cell.length_c   1.000
_cell.angle_alpha   90.00
_cell.angle_beta   90.00
_cell.angle_gamma   90.00
#
_symmetry.space_group_name_H-M   'P 1'
#
loop_
_entity.id
_entity.type
_entity.pdbx_description
1 polymer ?
#
loop_
_entity_poly.entity_id
_entity_poly.type
_entity_poly.pdbx_seq_one_letter_code
_entity_poly.pdbx_strand_id
1 'polypeptide(L)'
;MPAMDADVFCSAFEAHTAGRVRGEPNFFTRRMAIILAAMDGTTPSEAVQRCEQLGLLKAGAWSWFARNGGITVAQIEQVRSEMVRNVS
;
A
#
# COMPACT_ATOMS: atom_id res chain seq x y z
N MET A 1 -2.28 11.23 -13.08
CA MET A 1 -1.83 10.10 -13.92
C MET A 1 -2.91 9.03 -13.87
N PRO A 2 -3.17 8.27 -14.93
CA PRO A 2 -4.09 7.14 -14.83
C PRO A 2 -3.55 6.13 -13.81
N ALA A 3 -4.43 5.54 -13.01
CA ALA A 3 -4.06 4.45 -12.12
C ALA A 3 -3.40 3.32 -12.92
N MET A 4 -2.46 2.63 -12.31
CA MET A 4 -1.73 1.53 -12.92
C MET A 4 -2.71 0.43 -13.36
N ASP A 5 -2.32 -0.33 -14.39
CA ASP A 5 -3.06 -1.53 -14.78
C ASP A 5 -3.18 -2.53 -13.61
N ALA A 6 -4.28 -3.27 -13.56
CA ALA A 6 -4.57 -4.18 -12.44
C ALA A 6 -3.51 -5.29 -12.29
N ASP A 7 -2.99 -5.83 -13.39
CA ASP A 7 -1.99 -6.92 -13.33
C ASP A 7 -0.65 -6.40 -12.82
N VAL A 8 -0.28 -5.18 -13.22
CA VAL A 8 0.95 -4.52 -12.75
C VAL A 8 0.81 -4.14 -11.27
N PHE A 9 -0.38 -3.70 -10.84
CA PHE A 9 -0.66 -3.41 -9.43
C PHE A 9 -0.58 -4.67 -8.56
N CYS A 10 -1.17 -5.79 -9.00
CA CYS A 10 -1.06 -7.08 -8.33
C CYS A 10 0.40 -7.54 -8.23
N SER A 11 1.16 -7.45 -9.32
CA SER A 11 2.59 -7.78 -9.35
C SER A 11 3.39 -6.93 -8.36
N ALA A 12 3.11 -5.63 -8.29
CA ALA A 12 3.74 -4.73 -7.32
C ALA A 12 3.38 -5.11 -5.88
N PHE A 13 2.12 -5.46 -5.61
CA PHE A 13 1.68 -5.93 -4.29
C PHE A 13 2.42 -7.21 -3.87
N GLU A 14 2.53 -8.20 -4.76
CA GLU A 14 3.23 -9.45 -4.51
C GLU A 14 4.72 -9.21 -4.23
N ALA A 15 5.39 -8.37 -5.01
CA ALA A 15 6.79 -8.03 -4.79
C ALA A 15 7.05 -7.43 -3.40
N HIS A 16 6.11 -6.62 -2.89
CA HIS A 16 6.23 -6.00 -1.56
C HIS A 16 5.82 -6.92 -0.41
N THR A 17 4.98 -7.92 -0.68
CA THR A 17 4.51 -8.89 0.32
C THR A 17 5.26 -10.23 0.27
N ALA A 18 6.19 -10.39 -0.67
CA ALA A 18 7.02 -11.57 -0.83
C ALA A 18 7.72 -11.96 0.49
N GLY A 19 7.65 -13.25 0.82
CA GLY A 19 8.22 -13.80 2.06
C GLY A 19 7.40 -13.51 3.33
N ARG A 20 6.20 -12.93 3.22
CA ARG A 20 5.29 -12.70 4.36
C ARG A 20 4.11 -13.66 4.33
N VAL A 21 3.65 -14.06 5.52
CA VAL A 21 2.53 -14.99 5.64
C VAL A 21 1.22 -14.21 5.76
N ARG A 22 0.25 -14.53 4.91
CA ARG A 22 -1.08 -13.92 4.94
C ARG A 22 -1.75 -14.20 6.29
N GLY A 23 -2.16 -13.14 6.99
CA GLY A 23 -2.79 -13.22 8.31
C GLY A 23 -1.88 -12.85 9.48
N GLU A 24 -0.56 -12.70 9.25
CA GLU A 24 0.34 -12.16 10.27
C GLU A 24 0.21 -10.63 10.40
N PRO A 25 0.46 -10.05 11.58
CA PRO A 25 0.30 -8.61 11.84
C PRO A 25 1.22 -7.72 11.00
N ASN A 26 2.28 -8.30 10.44
CA ASN A 26 3.27 -7.67 9.57
C ASN A 26 3.05 -8.01 8.08
N PHE A 27 1.99 -8.74 7.70
CA PHE A 27 1.72 -9.09 6.29
C PHE A 27 1.61 -7.86 5.39
N PHE A 28 0.76 -6.91 5.75
CA PHE A 28 0.53 -5.68 5.01
C PHE A 28 0.57 -4.47 5.96
N THR A 29 1.45 -3.51 5.67
CA THR A 29 1.78 -2.41 6.59
C THR A 29 1.43 -1.05 6.01
N ARG A 30 1.35 -0.01 6.86
CA ARG A 30 1.14 1.38 6.40
C ARG A 30 2.16 1.82 5.36
N ARG A 31 3.43 1.44 5.53
CA ARG A 31 4.50 1.72 4.57
C ARG A 31 4.18 1.14 3.20
N MET A 32 3.70 -0.10 3.14
CA MET A 32 3.34 -0.76 1.87
C MET A 32 2.17 -0.07 1.20
N ALA A 33 1.14 0.32 1.95
CA ALA A 33 0.03 1.09 1.42
C ALA A 33 0.52 2.41 0.78
N ILE A 34 1.47 3.10 1.43
CA ILE A 34 2.05 4.34 0.89
C ILE A 34 2.88 4.08 -0.38
N ILE A 35 3.71 3.03 -0.39
CA ILE A 35 4.54 2.69 -1.55
C ILE A 35 3.66 2.32 -2.75
N LEU A 36 2.66 1.46 -2.55
CA LEU A 36 1.73 1.08 -3.62
C LEU A 36 0.97 2.29 -4.15
N ALA A 37 0.48 3.17 -3.27
CA ALA A 37 -0.18 4.40 -3.67
C ALA A 37 0.76 5.33 -4.48
N ALA A 38 2.03 5.44 -4.08
CA ALA A 38 3.01 6.23 -4.82
C ALA A 38 3.30 5.65 -6.21
N MET A 39 3.39 4.32 -6.34
CA MET A 39 3.57 3.63 -7.62
C MET A 39 2.33 3.75 -8.52
N ASP A 40 1.14 3.63 -7.95
CA ASP A 40 -0.15 3.68 -8.65
C ASP A 40 -0.60 5.11 -8.99
N GLY A 41 0.03 6.12 -8.38
CA GLY A 41 -0.36 7.53 -8.55
C GLY A 41 -1.67 7.89 -7.82
N THR A 42 -2.02 7.15 -6.77
CA THR A 42 -3.24 7.30 -5.98
C THR A 42 -2.93 7.64 -4.52
N THR A 43 -3.96 7.77 -3.70
CA THR A 43 -3.83 7.91 -2.23
C THR A 43 -3.69 6.54 -1.55
N PRO A 44 -3.10 6.47 -0.33
CA PRO A 44 -3.04 5.22 0.43
C PRO A 44 -4.41 4.58 0.66
N SER A 45 -5.47 5.38 0.81
CA SER A 45 -6.84 4.88 0.92
C SER A 45 -7.32 4.20 -0.35
N GLU A 46 -7.08 4.82 -1.50
CA GLU A 46 -7.50 4.28 -2.80
C GLU A 46 -6.72 3.01 -3.14
N ALA A 47 -5.41 2.99 -2.88
CA ALA A 47 -4.59 1.79 -3.07
C ALA A 47 -5.07 0.63 -2.20
N VAL A 48 -5.40 0.88 -0.92
CA VAL A 48 -5.93 -0.18 -0.03
C VAL A 48 -7.32 -0.65 -0.48
N GLN A 49 -8.22 0.25 -0.87
CA GLN A 49 -9.52 -0.12 -1.42
C GLN A 49 -9.39 -0.95 -2.71
N ARG A 50 -8.42 -0.60 -3.57
CA ARG A 50 -8.11 -1.38 -4.76
C ARG A 50 -7.60 -2.79 -4.40
N CYS A 51 -6.74 -2.91 -3.39
CA CYS A 51 -6.34 -4.23 -2.86
C CYS A 51 -7.55 -5.05 -2.34
N GLU A 52 -8.54 -4.42 -1.71
CA GLU A 52 -9.77 -5.09 -1.27
C GLU A 52 -10.61 -5.55 -2.47
N GLN A 53 -10.78 -4.69 -3.48
CA GLN A 53 -11.54 -5.00 -4.71
C GLN A 53 -10.92 -6.14 -5.52
N LEU A 54 -9.58 -6.20 -5.56
CA LEU A 54 -8.82 -7.25 -6.25
C LEU A 54 -8.64 -8.53 -5.42
N GLY A 55 -9.17 -8.60 -4.19
CA GLY A 55 -9.05 -9.77 -3.32
C GLY A 55 -7.65 -10.00 -2.72
N LEU A 56 -6.77 -9.01 -2.83
CA LEU A 56 -5.42 -9.03 -2.26
C LEU A 56 -5.46 -8.84 -0.73
N LEU A 57 -6.41 -8.03 -0.25
CA LEU A 57 -6.71 -7.82 1.17
C LEU A 57 -8.15 -8.18 1.49
N LYS A 58 -8.43 -8.49 2.77
CA LYS A 58 -9.80 -8.67 3.26
C LYS A 58 -10.53 -7.32 3.25
N ALA A 59 -11.83 -7.35 2.93
CA ALA A 59 -12.68 -6.16 3.04
C ALA A 59 -12.62 -5.55 4.45
N GLY A 60 -12.49 -4.23 4.54
CA GLY A 60 -12.35 -3.49 5.79
C GLY A 60 -10.91 -3.33 6.28
N ALA A 61 -9.91 -3.68 5.48
CA ALA A 61 -8.50 -3.40 5.73
C ALA A 61 -8.25 -1.89 5.86
N TRP A 62 -8.85 -1.04 5.01
CA TRP A 62 -8.73 0.41 5.18
C TRP A 62 -9.32 0.87 6.51
N SER A 63 -10.51 0.38 6.85
CA SER A 63 -11.18 0.68 8.12
C SER A 63 -10.33 0.26 9.33
N TRP A 64 -9.60 -0.85 9.24
CA TRP A 64 -8.65 -1.25 10.26
C TRP A 64 -7.52 -0.23 10.40
N PHE A 65 -6.89 0.22 9.30
CA PHE A 65 -5.87 1.27 9.36
C PHE A 65 -6.41 2.54 10.01
N ALA A 66 -7.57 3.03 9.55
CA ALA A 66 -8.21 4.24 10.06
C ALA A 66 -8.47 4.16 11.58
N ARG A 67 -8.93 3.00 12.08
CA ARG A 67 -9.19 2.77 13.51
C ARG A 67 -7.92 2.61 14.35
N ASN A 68 -6.83 2.13 13.76
CA ASN A 68 -5.58 1.88 14.46
C ASN A 68 -4.58 3.04 14.25
N GLY A 69 -5.03 4.29 14.31
CA GLY A 69 -4.17 5.48 14.19
C GLY A 69 -3.90 5.98 12.78
N GLY A 70 -4.54 5.39 11.76
CA GLY A 70 -4.55 5.90 10.38
C GLY A 70 -3.20 5.85 9.68
N ILE A 71 -3.12 6.54 8.55
CA ILE A 71 -1.89 6.87 7.81
C ILE A 71 -1.79 8.39 7.79
N THR A 72 -0.73 8.95 8.39
CA THR A 72 -0.58 10.41 8.51
C THR A 72 0.18 11.01 7.34
N VAL A 73 -0.02 12.31 7.08
CA VAL A 73 0.74 13.05 6.06
C VAL A 73 2.25 12.96 6.32
N ALA A 74 2.67 13.06 7.58
CA ALA A 74 4.09 12.91 7.95
C ALA A 74 4.67 11.53 7.55
N GLN A 75 3.90 10.45 7.74
CA GLN A 75 4.31 9.11 7.30
C GLN A 75 4.40 9.02 5.77
N ILE A 76 3.47 9.65 5.05
CA ILE A 76 3.46 9.68 3.59
C ILE A 76 4.71 10.38 3.07
N GLU A 77 4.99 11.58 3.57
CA GLU A 77 6.15 12.38 3.15
C GLU A 77 7.47 11.70 3.51
N GLN A 78 7.56 11.08 4.69
CA GLN A 78 8.74 10.32 5.09
C GLN A 78 9.02 9.18 4.11
N VAL A 79 8.03 8.33 3.82
CA VAL A 79 8.19 7.18 2.92
C VAL A 79 8.52 7.65 1.50
N ARG A 80 7.85 8.70 1.00
CA ARG A 80 8.17 9.28 -0.32
C ARG A 80 9.61 9.80 -0.40
N SER A 81 10.08 10.49 0.64
CA SER A 81 11.46 11.00 0.69
C SER A 81 12.49 9.86 0.68
N GLU A 82 12.22 8.76 1.39
CA GLU A 82 13.09 7.57 1.38
C GLU A 82 13.09 6.88 0.01
N MET A 83 11.94 6.79 -0.67
CA MET A 83 11.86 6.23 -2.02
C MET A 83 12.73 7.01 -3.00
N VAL A 84 12.72 8.34 -2.94
CA VAL A 84 13.55 9.19 -3.82
C VAL A 84 15.05 9.01 -3.52
N ARG A 85 15.43 8.92 -2.24
CA ARG A 85 16.83 8.76 -1.83
C ARG A 85 17.44 7.42 -2.27
N ASN A 86 16.63 6.38 -2.40
CA ASN A 86 17.10 5.05 -2.81
C ASN A 86 17.23 4.89 -4.34
N VAL A 87 16.93 5.94 -5.11
CA VAL A 87 17.04 5.97 -6.58
C VAL A 87 18.28 6.78 -7.04
N SER A 88 19.14 7.20 -6.10
CA SER A 88 20.39 7.94 -6.37
C SER A 88 21.63 7.05 -6.38
#